data_AF-A0A497RDF2-F1
#
_entry.id   AF-A0A497RDF2-F1
#
_cell.length_a   1.000
_cell.length_b   1.000
_cell.length_c   1.000
_cell.angle_alpha   90.00
_cell.angle_beta   90.00
_cell.angle_gamma   90.00
#
_symmetry.space_group_name_H-M   'P 1'
#
loop_
_entity.id
_entity.type
_entity.pdbx_description
1 polymer ?
#
loop_
_entity_poly.entity_id
_entity_poly.type
_entity_poly.pdbx_seq_one_letter_code
_entity_poly.pdbx_strand_id
1 'polypeptide(L)'
;MRLVEVAHNYNADLIKALLESDILQKYETIFENNVTVLRYDGKDTYFFEIDYYEGDAEYFVPKTVPEDVANDIVMFLELEDVCKGEKEKCEDVYYFCTKSASELYDIYPPEEVDRMMQECEDEFKECVESIKECDVAETAKSNLYKHNVRFFGCIPGKEKGSPDIDEICTFLVR
;
A
#
# COMPACT_ATOMS: atom_id res chain seq x y z
N MET A 1 12.30 12.58 -17.09
CA MET A 1 11.43 12.59 -15.92
C MET A 1 10.00 12.62 -16.42
N ARG A 2 9.24 11.57 -16.13
CA ARG A 2 7.84 11.44 -16.54
C ARG A 2 6.96 11.80 -15.35
N LEU A 3 6.11 12.80 -15.52
CA LEU A 3 5.07 13.10 -14.54
C LEU A 3 3.90 12.17 -14.83
N VAL A 4 3.40 11.50 -13.80
CA VAL A 4 2.18 10.69 -13.88
C VAL A 4 1.19 11.27 -12.88
N GLU A 5 0.00 11.57 -13.36
CA GLU A 5 -1.11 12.02 -12.55
C GLU A 5 -1.97 10.79 -12.22
N VAL A 6 -2.21 10.58 -10.93
CA VAL A 6 -3.00 9.46 -10.42
C VAL A 6 -4.13 10.05 -9.58
N ALA A 7 -5.36 9.66 -9.89
CA ALA A 7 -6.50 10.00 -9.06
C ALA A 7 -6.72 8.90 -8.03
N HIS A 8 -7.12 9.30 -6.82
CA HIS A 8 -7.31 8.41 -5.68
C HIS A 8 -8.62 8.78 -4.97
N ASN A 9 -9.42 7.78 -4.65
CA ASN A 9 -10.71 7.95 -4.01
C ASN A 9 -10.85 7.01 -2.81
N TYR A 10 -10.92 7.57 -1.61
CA TYR A 10 -11.17 6.79 -0.39
C TYR A 10 -12.66 6.51 -0.22
N ASN A 11 -12.99 5.29 0.20
CA ASN A 11 -14.34 4.82 0.53
C ASN A 11 -15.35 4.97 -0.62
N ALA A 12 -14.96 4.61 -1.83
CA ALA A 12 -15.74 4.87 -3.03
C ALA A 12 -16.34 3.61 -3.66
N ASP A 13 -17.53 3.78 -4.23
CA ASP A 13 -18.28 2.74 -4.95
C ASP A 13 -18.21 2.97 -6.49
N LEU A 14 -17.20 3.69 -7.00
CA LEU A 14 -17.15 4.05 -8.43
C LEU A 14 -16.88 2.81 -9.28
N ILE A 15 -15.88 2.00 -8.92
CA ILE A 15 -15.55 0.77 -9.64
C ILE A 15 -16.77 -0.15 -9.65
N LYS A 16 -17.45 -0.27 -8.51
CA LYS A 16 -18.72 -1.00 -8.41
C LYS A 16 -19.79 -0.46 -9.34
N ALA A 17 -20.03 0.86 -9.37
CA ALA A 17 -21.00 1.48 -10.28
C ALA A 17 -20.65 1.28 -11.77
N LEU A 18 -19.35 1.31 -12.11
CA LEU A 18 -18.86 1.07 -13.46
C LEU A 18 -19.00 -0.41 -13.88
N LEU A 19 -18.82 -1.34 -12.94
CA LEU A 19 -19.10 -2.77 -13.13
C LEU A 19 -20.60 -3.01 -13.35
N GLU A 20 -21.46 -2.41 -12.52
CA GLU A 20 -22.93 -2.49 -12.67
C GLU A 20 -23.42 -1.91 -14.01
N SER A 21 -22.64 -1.00 -14.60
CA SER A 21 -22.92 -0.39 -15.91
C SER A 21 -22.25 -1.11 -17.09
N ASP A 22 -21.63 -2.28 -16.88
CA ASP A 22 -20.89 -3.08 -17.88
C ASP A 22 -19.75 -2.31 -18.59
N ILE A 23 -19.21 -1.25 -17.96
CA ILE A 23 -18.12 -0.43 -18.52
C ILE A 23 -16.76 -1.11 -18.32
N LEU A 24 -16.58 -1.81 -17.20
CA LEU A 24 -15.38 -2.56 -16.87
C LEU A 24 -15.63 -4.05 -17.12
N GLN A 25 -14.73 -4.72 -17.84
CA GLN A 25 -14.99 -6.10 -18.30
C GLN A 25 -13.88 -7.11 -17.99
N LYS A 26 -12.89 -6.74 -17.17
CA LYS A 26 -11.83 -7.67 -16.76
C LYS A 26 -11.26 -7.20 -15.43
N TYR A 27 -11.13 -8.12 -14.48
CA TYR A 27 -10.36 -7.89 -13.25
C TYR A 27 -9.16 -8.85 -13.20
N GLU A 28 -8.08 -8.39 -12.60
CA GLU A 28 -6.89 -9.18 -12.32
C GLU A 28 -6.44 -8.88 -10.89
N THR A 29 -6.20 -9.93 -10.11
CA THR A 29 -5.59 -9.79 -8.78
C THR A 29 -4.10 -9.52 -8.95
N ILE A 30 -3.67 -8.31 -8.61
CA ILE A 30 -2.26 -7.89 -8.70
C ILE A 30 -1.50 -8.28 -7.43
N PHE A 31 -2.19 -8.25 -6.28
CA PHE A 31 -1.64 -8.63 -4.99
C PHE A 31 -2.75 -9.06 -4.03
N GLU A 32 -2.47 -10.03 -3.17
CA GLU A 32 -3.40 -10.55 -2.16
C GLU A 32 -2.63 -11.00 -0.92
N ASN A 33 -2.78 -10.25 0.18
CA ASN A 33 -2.29 -10.60 1.51
C ASN A 33 -3.11 -9.86 2.59
N ASN A 34 -2.50 -9.00 3.42
CA ASN A 34 -3.25 -8.16 4.37
C ASN A 34 -4.07 -7.08 3.66
N VAL A 35 -3.73 -6.79 2.40
CA VAL A 35 -4.46 -5.94 1.48
C VAL A 35 -4.65 -6.71 0.17
N THR A 36 -5.81 -6.54 -0.46
CA THR A 36 -6.07 -7.07 -1.80
C THR A 36 -6.08 -5.92 -2.80
N VAL A 37 -5.31 -6.07 -3.88
CA VAL A 37 -5.23 -5.10 -4.98
C VAL A 37 -5.77 -5.76 -6.24
N LEU A 38 -6.92 -5.29 -6.69
CA LEU A 38 -7.55 -5.70 -7.94
C LEU A 38 -7.36 -4.61 -8.98
N ARG A 39 -7.10 -5.01 -10.22
CA ARG A 39 -7.02 -4.08 -11.35
C ARG A 39 -8.10 -4.40 -12.37
N TYR A 40 -8.78 -3.36 -12.83
CA TYR A 40 -9.75 -3.41 -13.90
C TYR A 40 -9.29 -2.64 -15.13
N ASP A 41 -9.62 -3.18 -16.30
CA ASP A 41 -9.33 -2.56 -17.58
C ASP A 41 -10.55 -1.74 -18.04
N GLY A 42 -10.38 -0.42 -18.12
CA GLY A 42 -11.28 0.49 -18.82
C GLY A 42 -10.69 0.95 -20.15
N LYS A 43 -11.48 1.66 -20.95
CA LYS A 43 -11.09 2.07 -22.32
C LYS A 43 -9.75 2.81 -22.38
N ASP A 44 -9.62 3.88 -21.58
CA ASP A 44 -8.46 4.79 -21.60
C ASP A 44 -7.72 4.82 -20.25
N THR A 45 -8.15 4.01 -19.28
CA THR A 45 -7.65 4.04 -17.90
C THR A 45 -7.65 2.65 -17.27
N TYR A 46 -6.63 2.43 -16.44
CA TYR A 46 -6.56 1.35 -15.49
C TYR A 46 -7.22 1.80 -14.18
N PHE A 47 -8.14 1.00 -13.69
CA PHE A 47 -8.84 1.21 -12.43
C PHE A 47 -8.27 0.20 -11.44
N PHE A 48 -8.04 0.60 -10.20
CA PHE A 48 -7.57 -0.29 -9.16
C PHE A 48 -8.48 -0.17 -7.95
N GLU A 49 -8.89 -1.30 -7.41
CA GLU A 49 -9.67 -1.41 -6.18
C GLU A 49 -8.75 -2.02 -5.12
N ILE A 50 -8.73 -1.40 -3.95
CA ILE A 50 -7.88 -1.75 -2.83
C ILE A 50 -8.81 -2.07 -1.67
N ASP A 51 -8.82 -3.33 -1.25
CA ASP A 51 -9.63 -3.83 -0.14
C ASP A 51 -8.71 -4.07 1.06
N TYR A 52 -8.97 -3.35 2.15
CA TYR A 52 -8.32 -3.51 3.45
C TYR A 52 -9.38 -3.66 4.55
N TYR A 53 -9.01 -4.30 5.67
CA TYR A 53 -9.94 -4.62 6.75
C TYR A 53 -10.74 -3.40 7.30
N GLU A 54 -10.20 -2.19 7.15
CA GLU A 54 -10.76 -0.94 7.68
C GLU A 54 -11.47 -0.07 6.64
N GLY A 55 -11.54 -0.48 5.37
CA GLY A 55 -12.19 0.27 4.30
C GLY A 55 -11.69 -0.06 2.89
N ASP A 56 -12.15 0.71 1.92
CA ASP A 56 -11.84 0.52 0.50
C ASP A 56 -11.20 1.79 -0.07
N ALA A 57 -10.28 1.62 -1.01
CA ALA A 57 -9.71 2.72 -1.80
C ALA A 57 -9.69 2.38 -3.29
N GLU A 58 -9.77 3.42 -4.13
CA GLU A 58 -9.77 3.26 -5.58
C GLU A 58 -8.74 4.17 -6.25
N TYR A 59 -7.97 3.65 -7.20
CA TYR A 59 -6.97 4.40 -7.95
C TYR A 59 -7.27 4.37 -9.44
N PHE A 60 -6.95 5.46 -10.12
CA PHE A 60 -7.16 5.62 -11.54
C PHE A 60 -5.87 6.08 -12.20
N VAL A 61 -5.35 5.27 -13.11
CA VAL A 61 -4.09 5.52 -13.82
C VAL A 61 -4.35 5.51 -15.34
N PRO A 62 -4.01 6.58 -16.08
CA PRO A 62 -4.25 6.63 -17.51
C PRO A 62 -3.40 5.58 -18.26
N LYS A 63 -3.97 4.95 -19.30
CA LYS A 63 -3.28 3.94 -20.13
C LYS A 63 -2.12 4.45 -20.97
N THR A 64 -1.88 5.76 -20.95
CA THR A 64 -0.63 6.30 -21.47
C THR A 64 0.56 5.76 -20.67
N VAL A 65 0.37 5.45 -19.39
CA VAL A 65 1.33 4.78 -18.52
C VAL A 65 1.35 3.28 -18.83
N PRO A 66 2.52 2.66 -19.05
CA PRO A 66 2.63 1.21 -19.19
C PRO A 66 2.01 0.48 -17.99
N GLU A 67 1.39 -0.66 -18.27
CA GLU A 67 0.66 -1.46 -17.29
C GLU A 67 1.50 -1.85 -16.06
N ASP A 68 2.74 -2.30 -16.29
CA ASP A 68 3.71 -2.66 -15.26
C ASP A 68 4.03 -1.46 -14.36
N VAL A 69 4.23 -0.30 -14.96
CA VAL A 69 4.46 0.96 -14.23
C VAL A 69 3.20 1.37 -13.46
N ALA A 70 2.01 1.22 -14.03
CA ALA A 70 0.75 1.55 -13.34
C ALA A 70 0.54 0.67 -12.10
N ASN A 71 0.81 -0.63 -12.21
CA ASN A 71 0.80 -1.54 -11.08
C ASN A 71 1.81 -1.10 -10.02
N ASP A 72 3.07 -0.86 -10.39
CA ASP A 72 4.12 -0.43 -9.45
C ASP A 72 3.75 0.89 -8.74
N ILE A 73 3.07 1.82 -9.42
CA ILE A 73 2.60 3.06 -8.80
C ILE A 73 1.62 2.76 -7.66
N VAL A 74 0.56 1.99 -7.93
CA VAL A 74 -0.49 1.72 -6.93
C VAL A 74 0.06 0.86 -5.80
N MET A 75 0.85 -0.15 -6.13
CA MET A 75 1.51 -1.01 -5.14
C MET A 75 2.42 -0.21 -4.20
N PHE A 76 3.18 0.76 -4.72
CA PHE A 76 4.01 1.60 -3.87
C PHE A 76 3.17 2.52 -2.97
N LEU A 77 2.19 3.22 -3.54
CA LEU A 77 1.36 4.17 -2.79
C LEU A 77 0.62 3.49 -1.63
N GLU A 78 0.09 2.29 -1.85
CA GLU A 78 -0.71 1.63 -0.82
C GLU A 78 0.10 0.81 0.17
N LEU A 79 1.09 0.07 -0.32
CA LEU A 79 1.83 -0.82 0.56
C LEU A 79 2.90 -0.09 1.38
N GLU A 80 3.28 1.14 1.03
CA GLU A 80 4.20 1.94 1.85
C GLU A 80 3.59 2.26 3.23
N ASP A 81 2.33 2.71 3.25
CA ASP A 81 1.63 3.04 4.51
C ASP A 81 1.32 1.79 5.33
N VAL A 82 0.89 0.70 4.68
CA VAL A 82 0.65 -0.60 5.35
C VAL A 82 1.95 -1.14 5.93
N CYS A 83 3.04 -1.16 5.14
CA CYS A 83 4.36 -1.58 5.59
C CYS A 83 4.81 -0.79 6.82
N LYS A 84 4.60 0.53 6.82
CA LYS A 84 4.95 1.38 7.96
C LYS A 84 4.14 1.02 9.20
N GLY A 85 2.83 0.85 9.09
CA GLY A 85 1.97 0.46 10.20
C GLY A 85 2.31 -0.91 10.78
N GLU A 86 2.61 -1.90 9.94
CA GLU A 86 3.03 -3.23 10.39
C GLU A 86 4.42 -3.20 11.06
N LYS A 87 5.36 -2.40 10.55
CA LYS A 87 6.66 -2.18 11.21
C LYS A 87 6.50 -1.56 12.59
N GLU A 88 5.64 -0.54 12.73
CA GLU A 88 5.34 0.08 14.02
C GLU A 88 4.81 -0.96 15.03
N LYS A 89 3.98 -1.92 14.61
CA LYS A 89 3.52 -3.03 15.47
C LYS A 89 4.68 -3.94 15.91
N CYS A 90 5.59 -4.30 15.01
CA CYS A 90 6.78 -5.08 15.37
C CYS A 90 7.67 -4.30 16.36
N GLU A 91 7.84 -2.99 16.15
CA GLU A 91 8.62 -2.11 17.03
C GLU A 91 7.99 -2.01 18.43
N ASP A 92 6.67 -1.93 18.53
CA ASP A 92 5.95 -1.92 19.81
C ASP A 92 6.20 -3.22 20.59
N VAL A 93 6.06 -4.38 19.93
CA VAL A 93 6.32 -5.69 20.56
C VAL A 93 7.76 -5.78 21.05
N TYR A 94 8.71 -5.38 20.21
CA TYR A 94 10.13 -5.34 20.55
C TYR A 94 10.40 -4.43 21.76
N TYR A 95 9.79 -3.25 21.80
CA TYR A 95 9.91 -2.31 22.91
C TYR A 95 9.40 -2.92 24.22
N PHE A 96 8.23 -3.58 24.21
CA PHE A 96 7.69 -4.22 25.40
C PHE A 96 8.53 -5.42 25.85
N CYS A 97 9.05 -6.22 24.91
CA CYS A 97 9.93 -7.36 25.19
C CYS A 97 11.22 -6.91 25.89
N THR A 98 11.94 -5.96 25.27
CA THR A 98 13.21 -5.45 25.79
C THR A 98 13.06 -4.71 27.11
N LYS A 99 11.99 -3.92 27.27
CA LYS A 99 11.68 -3.27 28.54
C LYS A 99 11.47 -4.30 29.65
N SER A 100 10.66 -5.33 29.39
CA SER A 100 10.39 -6.39 30.37
C SER A 100 11.65 -7.15 30.74
N ALA A 101 12.51 -7.48 29.77
CA ALA A 101 13.79 -8.12 30.03
C ALA A 101 14.73 -7.21 30.86
N SER A 102 14.79 -5.91 30.56
CA SER A 102 15.65 -4.98 31.29
C SER A 102 15.27 -4.82 32.78
N GLU A 103 14.00 -5.01 33.14
CA GLU A 103 13.54 -4.98 34.53
C GLU A 103 14.03 -6.20 35.34
N LEU A 104 14.58 -7.23 34.67
CA LEU A 104 15.06 -8.46 35.29
C LEU A 104 16.54 -8.43 35.70
N TYR A 105 17.31 -7.39 35.37
CA TYR A 105 18.74 -7.28 35.74
C TYR A 105 19.00 -7.34 37.25
N ASP A 106 18.03 -6.94 38.08
CA ASP A 106 18.15 -7.02 39.54
C ASP A 106 17.82 -8.42 40.10
N ILE A 107 17.27 -9.31 39.27
CA ILE A 107 16.76 -10.64 39.67
C ILE A 107 17.61 -11.76 39.06
N TYR A 108 18.06 -11.59 37.82
CA TYR A 108 18.76 -12.61 37.03
C TYR A 108 20.22 -12.20 36.74
N PRO A 109 21.10 -13.18 36.47
CA PRO A 109 22.45 -12.89 36.00
C PRO A 109 22.42 -12.06 34.70
N PRO A 110 23.34 -11.09 34.52
CA PRO A 110 23.36 -10.25 33.32
C PRO A 110 23.41 -11.03 32.01
N GLU A 111 24.15 -12.13 31.97
CA GLU A 111 24.28 -13.01 30.80
C GLU A 111 22.94 -13.62 30.37
N GLU A 112 22.06 -13.90 31.32
CA GLU A 112 20.73 -14.45 31.03
C GLU A 112 19.79 -13.37 30.51
N VAL A 113 19.86 -12.16 31.08
CA VAL A 113 19.09 -11.01 30.60
C VAL A 113 19.55 -10.58 29.21
N ASP A 114 20.86 -10.55 28.94
CA ASP A 114 21.42 -10.26 27.62
C ASP A 114 20.96 -11.27 26.56
N ARG A 115 20.85 -12.56 26.92
CA ARG A 115 20.29 -13.58 26.03
C ARG A 115 18.81 -13.29 25.71
N MET A 116 18.00 -12.94 26.70
CA MET A 116 16.59 -12.58 26.48
C MET A 116 16.45 -11.33 25.59
N MET A 117 17.33 -10.34 25.76
CA MET A 117 17.36 -9.16 24.89
C MET A 117 17.70 -9.52 23.45
N GLN A 118 18.63 -10.47 23.24
CA GLN A 118 18.95 -10.99 21.91
C GLN A 118 17.77 -11.74 21.28
N GLU A 119 17.07 -12.56 22.06
CA GLU A 119 15.85 -13.25 21.60
C GLU A 119 14.78 -12.23 21.15
N CYS A 120 14.58 -11.14 21.91
CA CYS A 120 13.69 -10.05 21.48
C CYS A 120 14.14 -9.42 20.13
N GLU A 121 15.44 -9.22 19.91
CA GLU A 121 15.97 -8.63 18.68
C GLU A 121 15.79 -9.58 17.48
N ASP A 122 16.00 -10.87 17.68
CA ASP A 122 15.84 -11.88 16.65
C ASP A 122 14.36 -12.01 16.25
N GLU A 123 13.44 -12.05 17.23
CA GLU A 123 11.98 -12.02 16.98
C GLU A 123 11.55 -10.75 16.24
N PHE A 124 12.13 -9.59 16.56
CA PHE A 124 11.85 -8.34 15.85
C PHE A 124 12.26 -8.42 14.38
N LYS A 125 13.47 -8.94 14.09
CA LYS A 125 13.94 -9.11 12.71
C LYS A 125 13.03 -10.05 11.93
N GLU A 126 12.68 -11.21 12.52
CA GLU A 126 11.76 -12.17 11.89
C GLU A 126 10.38 -11.54 11.63
N CYS A 127 9.86 -10.74 12.56
CA CYS A 127 8.62 -10.00 12.39
C CYS A 127 8.68 -9.08 11.16
N VAL A 128 9.69 -8.21 11.08
CA VAL A 128 9.84 -7.26 9.96
C VAL A 128 10.05 -7.95 8.63
N GLU A 129 10.88 -9.00 8.57
CA GLU A 129 11.15 -9.77 7.34
C GLU A 129 9.92 -10.54 6.85
N SER A 130 8.96 -10.83 7.73
CA SER A 130 7.71 -11.51 7.35
C SER A 130 6.68 -10.59 6.68
N ILE A 131 6.87 -9.26 6.74
CA ILE A 131 5.93 -8.27 6.18
C ILE A 131 6.10 -8.18 4.66
N LYS A 132 5.38 -9.04 3.93
CA LYS A 132 5.44 -9.11 2.46
C LYS A 132 5.14 -7.78 1.78
N GLU A 133 4.26 -6.97 2.35
CA GLU A 133 3.89 -5.66 1.83
C GLU A 133 5.10 -4.73 1.70
N CYS A 134 6.06 -4.81 2.63
CA CYS A 134 7.28 -4.03 2.59
C CYS A 134 8.18 -4.40 1.40
N ASP A 135 8.36 -5.70 1.14
CA ASP A 135 9.19 -6.18 0.03
C ASP A 135 8.63 -5.74 -1.32
N VAL A 136 7.30 -5.82 -1.46
CA VAL A 136 6.61 -5.43 -2.68
C VAL A 136 6.66 -3.91 -2.86
N ALA A 137 6.41 -3.12 -1.80
CA ALA A 137 6.54 -1.67 -1.84
C ALA A 137 7.94 -1.20 -2.27
N GLU A 138 9.00 -1.80 -1.70
CA GLU A 138 10.39 -1.44 -2.04
C GLU A 138 10.78 -1.90 -3.45
N THR A 139 10.26 -3.03 -3.92
CA THR A 139 10.43 -3.48 -5.32
C THR A 139 9.77 -2.51 -6.28
N ALA A 140 8.51 -2.14 -6.02
CA ALA A 140 7.75 -1.19 -6.81
C ALA A 140 8.44 0.18 -6.86
N LYS A 141 8.83 0.72 -5.70
CA LYS A 141 9.64 1.94 -5.57
C LYS A 141 10.91 1.89 -6.42
N SER A 142 11.65 0.79 -6.34
CA SER A 142 12.88 0.58 -7.11
C SER A 142 12.62 0.60 -8.62
N ASN A 143 11.53 0.01 -9.08
CA ASN A 143 11.14 0.04 -10.49
C ASN A 143 10.72 1.45 -10.93
N LEU A 144 9.91 2.15 -10.14
CA LEU A 144 9.52 3.54 -10.41
C LEU A 144 10.73 4.48 -10.58
N TYR A 145 11.76 4.30 -9.75
CA TYR A 145 13.03 5.01 -9.90
C TYR A 145 13.74 4.69 -11.22
N LYS A 146 13.81 3.41 -11.63
CA LYS A 146 14.38 3.02 -12.94
C LYS A 146 13.64 3.66 -14.11
N HIS A 147 12.32 3.82 -13.99
CA HIS A 147 11.47 4.45 -15.01
C HIS A 147 11.43 6.00 -14.94
N ASN A 148 12.14 6.61 -13.98
CA ASN A 148 12.21 8.06 -13.79
C ASN A 148 10.81 8.71 -13.68
N VAL A 149 9.92 8.00 -12.97
CA VAL A 149 8.56 8.43 -12.65
C VAL A 149 8.60 9.29 -11.40
N ARG A 150 7.92 10.44 -11.41
CA ARG A 150 7.68 11.26 -10.21
C ARG A 150 6.18 11.55 -10.05
N PHE A 151 5.73 11.51 -8.80
CA PHE A 151 4.36 11.75 -8.39
C PHE A 151 4.13 13.23 -8.08
N PHE A 152 2.98 13.78 -8.48
CA PHE A 152 2.57 15.14 -8.11
C PHE A 152 1.49 15.18 -7.01
N GLY A 153 1.19 14.03 -6.41
CA GLY A 153 0.15 13.87 -5.40
C GLY A 153 -1.14 13.29 -6.00
N CYS A 154 -1.99 12.78 -5.11
CA CYS A 154 -3.32 12.32 -5.45
C CYS A 154 -4.31 13.49 -5.41
N ILE A 155 -5.32 13.49 -6.26
CA ILE A 155 -6.49 14.37 -6.11
C ILE A 155 -7.46 13.63 -5.18
N PRO A 156 -7.58 14.01 -3.89
CA PRO A 156 -8.42 13.25 -2.96
C PRO A 156 -9.90 13.51 -3.22
N GLY A 157 -10.67 12.42 -3.26
CA GLY A 157 -12.09 12.39 -2.91
C GLY A 157 -12.33 13.14 -1.60
N LYS A 158 -13.18 14.18 -1.56
CA LYS A 158 -13.44 14.97 -0.36
C LYS A 158 -14.55 14.37 0.51
N GLU A 159 -15.43 13.55 -0.03
CA GLU A 159 -16.54 12.91 0.69
C GLU A 159 -16.93 11.58 0.06
N LYS A 160 -17.60 10.72 0.84
CA LYS A 160 -18.30 9.53 0.33
C LYS A 160 -19.34 9.99 -0.70
N GLY A 161 -19.00 9.93 -1.98
CA GLY A 161 -19.78 10.49 -3.09
C GLY A 161 -19.33 11.84 -3.67
N SER A 162 -18.11 12.36 -3.44
CA SER A 162 -17.60 13.59 -4.14
C SER A 162 -16.06 13.80 -3.96
N PRO A 163 -15.29 14.33 -4.96
CA PRO A 163 -15.71 15.12 -6.10
C PRO A 163 -15.61 14.41 -7.44
N ASP A 164 -16.65 14.70 -8.22
CA ASP A 164 -16.79 14.64 -9.65
C ASP A 164 -16.06 13.50 -10.34
N ILE A 165 -16.81 12.42 -10.59
CA ILE A 165 -16.66 11.63 -11.81
C ILE A 165 -16.34 12.55 -12.98
N ASP A 166 -16.90 13.77 -13.06
CA ASP A 166 -16.57 14.77 -14.08
C ASP A 166 -15.15 15.35 -13.99
N GLU A 167 -14.52 15.57 -12.83
CA GLU A 167 -13.12 16.00 -12.71
C GLU A 167 -12.17 14.83 -13.01
N ILE A 168 -12.51 13.63 -12.53
CA ILE A 168 -11.82 12.37 -12.87
C ILE A 168 -11.98 12.05 -14.36
N CYS A 169 -13.14 12.33 -14.98
CA CYS A 169 -13.39 12.17 -16.42
C CYS A 169 -12.78 13.30 -17.25
N THR A 170 -12.61 14.51 -16.73
CA THR A 170 -11.88 15.59 -17.40
C THR A 170 -10.41 15.22 -17.59
N PHE A 171 -9.88 14.37 -16.69
CA PHE A 171 -8.58 13.70 -16.83
C PHE A 171 -8.53 12.63 -17.95
N LEU A 172 -9.67 12.01 -18.28
CA LEU A 172 -9.78 10.97 -19.31
C LEU A 172 -9.89 11.54 -20.74
N VAL A 173 -10.14 12.84 -20.90
CA VAL A 173 -10.50 13.48 -22.19
C VAL A 173 -9.48 14.55 -22.63
N ARG A 174 -8.24 14.54 -22.15
CA ARG A 174 -7.18 15.46 -22.61
C ARG A 174 -6.10 14.78 -23.46
#